data_AF-A0A422N7U6-F1
#
_entry.id   AF-A0A422N7U6-F1
#
_cell.length_a   1.000
_cell.length_b   1.000
_cell.length_c   1.000
_cell.angle_alpha   90.00
_cell.angle_beta   90.00
_cell.angle_gamma   90.00
#
_symmetry.space_group_name_H-M   'P 1'
#
loop_
_entity.id
_entity.type
_entity.pdbx_description
1 polymer ?
#
loop_
_entity_poly.entity_id
_entity_poly.type
_entity_poly.pdbx_seq_one_letter_code
_entity_poly.pdbx_strand_id
1 'polypeptide(L)'
;MSVLKVQPLQPNDVAQFSHLPEVDNSSTLGELLSALGHAPLFMRVASCLMESASNSAEEIKRMLLAKGIDGQGTVSISFALGVLLELAFAVLETQRPGSTRVLVMTALFDVSSVSHTAVDCLLGDDLGEAFTLQAAALGICDQRWDEGLLIMHSSIARILRKKAEIACVEVCIKFLLLLWPRRWRGAGSSMAHELMRHTRAICEACDARHIPLNEDLLLCFDRGATLLALNEGENLPTPAELWLRVIRVSREAAKRDVDAVRIGRACGRLLQFLRDERAGDVLRYAFELACEVNGKQSAEASLILGCNAPYLPASGEAVQVLQGGVAALENRMVSADTVLGKEEGRMLQETVFVLLVRQGQMLQEMGKTVPASPWAALQEVEQRIQKSVRSAPW
;
A
#
# COMPACT_ATOMS: atom_id res chain seq x y z
N MET A 1 -14.34 26.50 9.21
CA MET A 1 -15.10 25.81 8.16
C MET A 1 -16.30 25.14 8.82
N SER A 2 -17.51 25.63 8.56
CA SER A 2 -18.74 24.99 9.07
C SER A 2 -19.02 23.74 8.25
N VAL A 3 -18.96 22.56 8.88
CA VAL A 3 -19.39 21.30 8.26
C VAL A 3 -20.89 21.41 7.99
N LEU A 4 -21.29 21.38 6.71
CA LEU A 4 -22.70 21.22 6.33
C LEU A 4 -23.20 19.90 6.94
N LYS A 5 -24.05 20.00 7.96
CA LYS A 5 -24.69 18.83 8.58
C LYS A 5 -25.85 18.40 7.68
N VAL A 6 -25.64 17.34 6.91
CA VAL A 6 -26.72 16.67 6.17
C VAL A 6 -27.66 16.02 7.18
N GLN A 7 -28.93 16.45 7.18
CA GLN A 7 -29.98 15.86 8.02
C GLN A 7 -30.65 14.70 7.29
N PRO A 8 -31.29 13.76 8.01
CA PRO A 8 -32.19 12.78 7.40
C PRO A 8 -33.27 13.45 6.56
N LEU A 9 -33.80 12.73 5.57
CA LEU A 9 -34.86 13.25 4.70
C LEU A 9 -36.12 13.51 5.52
N GLN A 10 -36.82 14.61 5.22
CA GLN A 10 -38.15 14.83 5.79
C GLN A 10 -39.13 13.85 5.15
N PRO A 11 -40.20 13.43 5.86
CA PRO A 11 -41.19 12.49 5.33
C PRO A 11 -41.78 12.90 3.96
N ASN A 12 -41.92 14.22 3.73
CA ASN A 12 -42.43 14.76 2.47
C ASN A 12 -41.43 14.65 1.31
N ASP A 13 -40.13 14.65 1.59
CA ASP A 13 -39.07 14.50 0.59
C ASP A 13 -38.88 13.02 0.20
N VAL A 14 -39.23 12.10 1.11
CA VAL A 14 -39.22 10.66 0.86
C VAL A 14 -40.23 10.25 -0.21
N ALA A 15 -41.37 10.94 -0.27
CA ALA A 15 -42.37 10.75 -1.33
C ALA A 15 -41.86 11.10 -2.74
N GLN A 16 -40.74 11.84 -2.87
CA GLN A 16 -40.11 12.16 -4.15
C GLN A 16 -39.18 11.04 -4.64
N PHE A 17 -38.86 10.05 -3.82
CA PHE A 17 -38.15 8.84 -4.23
C PHE A 17 -39.14 7.85 -4.88
N SER A 18 -39.62 8.22 -6.07
CA SER A 18 -40.64 7.52 -6.86
C SER A 18 -40.17 6.21 -7.51
N HIS A 19 -39.06 5.63 -7.04
CA HIS A 19 -38.59 4.31 -7.44
C HIS A 19 -38.88 3.24 -6.38
N LEU A 20 -39.55 3.60 -5.28
CA LEU A 20 -40.07 2.60 -4.35
C LEU A 20 -40.95 1.63 -5.15
N PRO A 21 -40.73 0.31 -5.03
CA PRO A 21 -41.42 -0.66 -5.86
C PRO A 21 -42.93 -0.43 -5.74
N GLU A 22 -43.65 -0.61 -6.85
CA GLU A 22 -45.12 -0.59 -6.92
C GLU A 22 -45.68 -1.73 -6.05
N VAL A 23 -45.53 -1.61 -4.74
CA VAL A 23 -45.97 -2.58 -3.74
C VAL A 23 -47.26 -2.03 -3.19
N ASP A 24 -48.33 -2.78 -3.42
CA ASP A 24 -49.74 -2.54 -3.13
C ASP A 24 -50.11 -2.21 -1.66
N ASN A 25 -49.17 -1.86 -0.77
CA ASN A 25 -49.44 -1.48 0.63
C ASN A 25 -48.65 -0.23 1.06
N SER A 26 -49.19 0.95 0.74
CA SER A 26 -48.56 2.25 1.05
C SER A 26 -48.35 2.52 2.54
N SER A 27 -49.14 1.90 3.44
CA SER A 27 -49.04 2.11 4.89
C SER A 27 -47.87 1.36 5.54
N THR A 28 -47.68 0.07 5.23
CA THR A 28 -46.58 -0.73 5.81
C THR A 28 -45.22 -0.17 5.39
N LEU A 29 -45.12 0.29 4.14
CA LEU A 29 -43.91 0.91 3.61
C LEU A 29 -43.59 2.20 4.36
N GLY A 30 -44.56 3.09 4.57
CA GLY A 30 -44.37 4.32 5.34
C GLY A 30 -43.89 4.07 6.77
N GLU A 31 -44.46 3.07 7.45
CA GLU A 31 -44.05 2.67 8.80
C GLU A 31 -42.63 2.09 8.83
N LEU A 32 -42.24 1.29 7.82
CA LEU A 32 -40.88 0.77 7.68
C LEU A 32 -39.87 1.90 7.48
N LEU A 33 -40.13 2.84 6.58
CA LEU A 33 -39.24 3.97 6.31
C LEU A 33 -39.11 4.88 7.53
N SER A 34 -40.20 5.06 8.28
CA SER A 34 -40.19 5.76 9.56
C SER A 34 -39.36 5.02 10.61
N ALA A 35 -39.46 3.69 10.70
CA ALA A 35 -38.64 2.89 11.61
C ALA A 35 -37.13 2.98 11.29
N LEU A 36 -36.79 3.16 10.02
CA LEU A 36 -35.43 3.41 9.54
C LEU A 36 -34.99 4.88 9.66
N GLY A 37 -35.84 5.76 10.21
CA GLY A 37 -35.53 7.16 10.44
C GLY A 37 -35.28 7.96 9.17
N HIS A 38 -35.80 7.50 8.02
CA HIS A 38 -35.60 8.12 6.71
C HIS A 38 -34.11 8.34 6.33
N ALA A 39 -33.22 7.47 6.82
CA ALA A 39 -31.82 7.51 6.47
C ALA A 39 -31.61 6.91 5.06
N PRO A 40 -31.06 7.67 4.09
CA PRO A 40 -31.00 7.23 2.68
C PRO A 40 -30.35 5.86 2.46
N LEU A 41 -29.30 5.54 3.22
CA LEU A 41 -28.63 4.25 3.13
C LEU A 41 -29.53 3.08 3.53
N PHE A 42 -30.30 3.21 4.63
CA PHE A 42 -31.18 2.13 5.08
C PHE A 42 -32.36 1.98 4.14
N MET A 43 -32.92 3.11 3.69
CA MET A 43 -33.99 3.12 2.71
C MET A 43 -33.53 2.44 1.41
N ARG A 44 -32.30 2.71 0.94
CA ARG A 44 -31.74 2.06 -0.25
C ARG A 44 -31.64 0.55 -0.08
N VAL A 45 -31.00 0.06 0.99
CA VAL A 45 -30.86 -1.38 1.25
C VAL A 45 -32.22 -2.06 1.37
N ALA A 46 -33.15 -1.47 2.12
CA ALA A 46 -34.50 -2.02 2.27
C ALA A 46 -35.27 -2.05 0.95
N SER A 47 -35.17 -1.00 0.13
CA SER A 47 -35.80 -0.94 -1.20
C SER A 47 -35.24 -2.02 -2.12
N CYS A 48 -33.91 -2.18 -2.16
CA CYS A 48 -33.25 -3.24 -2.91
C CYS A 48 -33.73 -4.65 -2.52
N LEU A 49 -33.87 -4.93 -1.22
CA LEU A 49 -34.38 -6.23 -0.73
C LEU A 49 -35.84 -6.51 -1.14
N MET A 50 -36.64 -5.45 -1.24
CA MET A 50 -38.04 -5.55 -1.73
C MET A 50 -38.09 -5.69 -3.25
N GLU A 51 -37.31 -4.92 -3.99
CA GLU A 51 -37.20 -4.96 -5.46
C GLU A 51 -36.68 -6.31 -5.96
N SER A 52 -35.76 -6.94 -5.23
CA SER A 52 -35.26 -8.28 -5.53
C SER A 52 -36.27 -9.39 -5.23
N ALA A 53 -37.51 -9.04 -4.85
CA ALA A 53 -38.59 -9.94 -4.40
C ALA A 53 -38.16 -10.95 -3.34
N SER A 54 -37.09 -10.62 -2.60
CA SER A 54 -36.46 -11.54 -1.65
C SER A 54 -37.05 -11.41 -0.26
N ASN A 55 -37.54 -10.21 0.08
CA ASN A 55 -38.24 -9.94 1.33
C ASN A 55 -39.39 -8.95 1.13
N SER A 56 -40.51 -9.17 1.83
CA SER A 56 -41.60 -8.19 1.87
C SER A 56 -41.35 -7.07 2.88
N ALA A 57 -42.03 -5.92 2.72
CA ALA A 57 -41.96 -4.81 3.67
C ALA A 57 -42.34 -5.26 5.09
N GLU A 58 -43.34 -6.13 5.21
CA GLU A 58 -43.79 -6.73 6.47
C GLU A 58 -42.70 -7.58 7.12
N GLU A 59 -41.94 -8.36 6.34
CA GLU A 59 -40.84 -9.19 6.85
C GLU A 59 -39.69 -8.35 7.39
N ILE A 60 -39.26 -7.35 6.63
CA ILE A 60 -38.18 -6.45 7.03
C ILE A 60 -38.58 -5.72 8.32
N LYS A 61 -39.79 -5.16 8.37
CA LYS A 61 -40.31 -4.47 9.55
C LYS A 61 -40.35 -5.38 10.77
N ARG A 62 -40.83 -6.62 10.62
CA ARG A 62 -40.87 -7.61 11.71
C ARG A 62 -39.48 -7.90 12.27
N MET A 63 -38.48 -8.01 11.39
CA MET A 63 -37.10 -8.28 11.80
C MET A 63 -36.45 -7.10 12.53
N LEU A 64 -36.73 -5.87 12.07
CA LEU A 64 -36.30 -4.65 12.76
C LEU A 64 -36.93 -4.54 14.15
N LEU A 65 -38.24 -4.75 14.26
CA LEU A 65 -38.97 -4.74 15.53
C LEU A 65 -38.49 -5.82 16.50
N ALA A 66 -38.23 -7.04 16.01
CA ALA A 66 -37.69 -8.13 16.82
C ALA A 66 -36.29 -7.80 17.40
N LYS A 67 -35.59 -6.83 16.82
CA LYS A 67 -34.31 -6.32 17.29
C LYS A 67 -34.43 -5.00 18.07
N GLY A 68 -35.65 -4.53 18.33
CA GLY A 68 -35.91 -3.29 19.08
C GLY A 68 -35.73 -2.01 18.26
N ILE A 69 -35.83 -2.09 16.94
CA ILE A 69 -35.80 -0.93 16.03
C ILE A 69 -37.24 -0.65 15.61
N ASP A 70 -37.88 0.30 16.30
CA ASP A 70 -39.29 0.67 16.13
C ASP A 70 -39.49 2.13 15.67
N GLY A 71 -38.39 2.85 15.41
CA GLY A 71 -38.41 4.27 15.05
C GLY A 71 -38.57 5.23 16.22
N GLN A 72 -38.69 4.74 17.46
CA GLN A 72 -38.78 5.57 18.65
C GLN A 72 -37.39 5.71 19.29
N GLY A 73 -36.87 6.94 19.36
CA GLY A 73 -35.55 7.23 19.93
C GLY A 73 -34.40 7.24 18.92
N THR A 74 -33.16 7.12 19.41
CA THR A 74 -31.96 7.21 18.56
C THR A 74 -31.61 5.87 17.94
N VAL A 75 -31.74 5.74 16.62
CA VAL A 75 -31.35 4.53 15.88
C VAL A 75 -29.83 4.46 15.71
N SER A 76 -29.22 3.39 16.21
CA SER A 76 -27.80 3.12 15.95
C SER A 76 -27.59 2.67 14.50
N ILE A 77 -26.85 3.47 13.73
CA ILE A 77 -26.59 3.20 12.30
C ILE A 77 -26.00 1.80 12.09
N SER A 78 -25.05 1.40 12.93
CA SER A 78 -24.38 0.10 12.77
C SER A 78 -25.30 -1.07 13.08
N PHE A 79 -26.27 -0.86 13.96
CA PHE A 79 -27.19 -1.91 14.41
C PHE A 79 -28.31 -2.12 13.40
N ALA A 80 -29.00 -1.05 12.99
CA ALA A 80 -30.07 -1.14 11.98
C ALA A 80 -29.55 -1.63 10.63
N LEU A 81 -28.42 -1.08 10.17
CA LEU A 81 -27.76 -1.57 8.95
C LEU A 81 -27.31 -3.02 9.10
N GLY A 82 -26.86 -3.43 10.28
CA GLY A 82 -26.52 -4.82 10.57
C GLY A 82 -27.70 -5.76 10.32
N VAL A 83 -28.88 -5.43 10.82
CA VAL A 83 -30.11 -6.24 10.62
C VAL A 83 -30.47 -6.35 9.15
N LEU A 84 -30.45 -5.24 8.41
CA LEU A 84 -30.74 -5.24 6.97
C LEU A 84 -29.70 -6.05 6.18
N LEU A 85 -28.43 -5.93 6.54
CA LEU A 85 -27.35 -6.68 5.89
C LEU A 85 -27.44 -8.18 6.18
N GLU A 86 -27.86 -8.63 7.38
CA GLU A 86 -28.08 -10.07 7.62
C GLU A 86 -29.16 -10.65 6.70
N LEU A 87 -30.23 -9.90 6.40
CA LEU A 87 -31.24 -10.31 5.42
C LEU A 87 -30.62 -10.42 4.02
N ALA A 88 -29.88 -9.39 3.60
CA ALA A 88 -29.18 -9.39 2.32
C ALA A 88 -28.18 -10.55 2.20
N PHE A 89 -27.43 -10.85 3.25
CA PHE A 89 -26.49 -11.97 3.28
C PHE A 89 -27.21 -13.33 3.19
N ALA A 90 -28.34 -13.51 3.89
CA ALA A 90 -29.11 -14.75 3.80
C ALA A 90 -29.63 -15.01 2.38
N VAL A 91 -30.10 -13.97 1.70
CA VAL A 91 -30.52 -14.05 0.30
C VAL A 91 -29.34 -14.39 -0.60
N LEU A 92 -28.22 -13.69 -0.44
CA LEU A 92 -27.03 -13.89 -1.24
C LEU A 92 -26.44 -15.30 -1.06
N GLU A 93 -26.40 -15.84 0.16
CA GLU A 93 -25.96 -17.21 0.43
C GLU A 93 -26.88 -18.26 -0.17
N THR A 94 -28.19 -17.99 -0.22
CA THR A 94 -29.16 -18.88 -0.87
C THR A 94 -28.96 -18.91 -2.37
N GLN A 95 -28.70 -17.76 -2.99
CA GLN A 95 -28.45 -17.65 -4.42
C GLN A 95 -27.06 -18.18 -4.80
N ARG A 96 -26.06 -17.94 -3.95
CA ARG A 96 -24.66 -18.29 -4.19
C ARG A 96 -23.91 -18.55 -2.87
N PRO A 97 -23.78 -19.82 -2.44
CA PRO A 97 -23.08 -20.17 -1.21
C PRO A 97 -21.62 -19.67 -1.18
N GLY A 98 -21.20 -19.12 -0.04
CA GLY A 98 -19.85 -18.58 0.19
C GLY A 98 -19.66 -17.10 -0.15
N SER A 99 -20.69 -16.46 -0.70
CA SER A 99 -20.65 -15.07 -1.16
C SER A 99 -20.47 -14.04 -0.05
N THR A 100 -20.98 -14.31 1.15
CA THR A 100 -20.77 -13.43 2.32
C THR A 100 -19.30 -13.36 2.69
N ARG A 101 -18.59 -14.49 2.61
CA ARG A 101 -17.14 -14.51 2.84
C ARG A 101 -16.41 -13.66 1.81
N VAL A 102 -16.84 -13.70 0.56
CA VAL A 102 -16.27 -12.87 -0.52
C VAL A 102 -16.53 -11.39 -0.24
N LEU A 103 -17.74 -10.98 0.13
CA LEU A 103 -18.03 -9.60 0.51
C LEU A 103 -17.17 -9.11 1.69
N VAL A 104 -16.99 -9.97 2.69
CA VAL A 104 -16.11 -9.71 3.83
C VAL A 104 -14.67 -9.48 3.38
N MET A 105 -14.17 -10.30 2.45
CA MET A 105 -12.84 -10.15 1.86
C MET A 105 -12.73 -8.88 1.01
N THR A 106 -13.70 -8.61 0.14
CA THR A 106 -13.80 -7.38 -0.67
C THR A 106 -13.77 -6.13 0.20
N ALA A 107 -14.44 -6.15 1.36
CA ALA A 107 -14.43 -5.03 2.30
C ALA A 107 -13.05 -4.73 2.91
N LEU A 108 -12.08 -5.66 2.84
CA LEU A 108 -10.69 -5.44 3.30
C LEU A 108 -9.87 -4.60 2.30
N PHE A 109 -10.32 -4.48 1.05
CA PHE A 109 -9.72 -3.59 0.05
C PHE A 109 -10.21 -2.15 0.22
N ASP A 110 -9.70 -1.24 -0.64
CA ASP A 110 -10.22 0.13 -0.72
C ASP A 110 -11.58 0.12 -1.42
N VAL A 111 -12.63 0.22 -0.61
CA VAL A 111 -14.04 0.13 -1.02
C VAL A 111 -14.52 1.27 -1.92
N SER A 112 -13.69 2.27 -2.17
CA SER A 112 -14.01 3.35 -3.12
C SER A 112 -13.77 2.97 -4.59
N SER A 113 -13.00 1.92 -4.85
CA SER A 113 -12.68 1.49 -6.22
C SER A 113 -12.14 0.06 -6.23
N VAL A 114 -13.01 -0.94 -6.11
CA VAL A 114 -12.60 -2.35 -6.27
C VAL A 114 -12.95 -2.80 -7.68
N SER A 115 -11.95 -3.11 -8.51
CA SER A 115 -12.18 -3.62 -9.86
C SER A 115 -12.80 -5.02 -9.88
N HIS A 116 -13.57 -5.35 -10.92
CA HIS A 116 -14.09 -6.72 -11.11
C HIS A 116 -12.97 -7.77 -11.08
N THR A 117 -11.80 -7.46 -11.64
CA THR A 117 -10.62 -8.35 -11.60
C THR A 117 -10.16 -8.67 -10.18
N ALA A 118 -10.21 -7.70 -9.26
CA ALA A 118 -9.89 -7.96 -7.85
C ALA A 118 -10.94 -8.87 -7.20
N VAL A 119 -12.21 -8.75 -7.60
CA VAL A 119 -13.31 -9.62 -7.15
C VAL A 119 -13.20 -11.02 -7.77
N ASP A 120 -12.85 -11.14 -9.05
CA ASP A 120 -12.59 -12.41 -9.75
C ASP A 120 -11.51 -13.21 -9.03
N CYS A 121 -10.44 -12.55 -8.60
CA CYS A 121 -9.39 -13.19 -7.82
C CYS A 121 -9.92 -13.83 -6.53
N LEU A 122 -11.00 -13.31 -5.93
CA LEU A 122 -11.62 -13.87 -4.71
C LEU A 122 -12.62 -14.99 -4.98
N LEU A 123 -13.26 -15.00 -6.16
CA LEU A 123 -14.38 -15.89 -6.51
C LEU A 123 -14.00 -17.03 -7.47
N GLY A 124 -12.94 -16.84 -8.27
CA GLY A 124 -12.68 -17.56 -9.51
C GLY A 124 -12.97 -16.70 -10.73
N ASP A 125 -12.26 -17.00 -11.82
CA ASP A 125 -12.24 -16.20 -13.07
C ASP A 125 -13.65 -15.98 -13.67
N ASP A 126 -13.88 -14.78 -14.22
CA ASP A 126 -15.08 -14.34 -14.95
C ASP A 126 -16.39 -14.32 -14.15
N LEU A 127 -16.33 -14.19 -12.83
CA LEU A 127 -17.51 -14.22 -11.93
C LEU A 127 -17.76 -12.90 -11.19
N GLY A 128 -16.82 -11.97 -11.25
CA GLY A 128 -16.77 -10.73 -10.48
C GLY A 128 -17.84 -9.74 -10.90
N GLU A 129 -18.11 -9.60 -12.19
CA GLU A 129 -19.19 -8.73 -12.70
C GLU A 129 -20.57 -9.23 -12.23
N ALA A 130 -20.87 -10.52 -12.46
CA ALA A 130 -22.14 -11.13 -12.07
C ALA A 130 -22.36 -11.05 -10.55
N PHE A 131 -21.30 -11.28 -9.76
CA PHE A 131 -21.36 -11.13 -8.31
C PHE A 131 -21.59 -9.68 -7.88
N THR A 132 -20.92 -8.73 -8.52
CA THR A 132 -21.07 -7.29 -8.23
C THR A 132 -22.50 -6.85 -8.50
N LEU A 133 -23.11 -7.30 -9.61
CA LEU A 133 -24.51 -7.05 -9.94
C LEU A 133 -25.46 -7.63 -8.89
N GLN A 134 -25.22 -8.86 -8.42
CA GLN A 134 -26.01 -9.49 -7.36
C GLN A 134 -25.90 -8.71 -6.03
N ALA A 135 -24.69 -8.34 -5.63
CA ALA A 135 -24.46 -7.55 -4.42
C ALA A 135 -25.09 -6.16 -4.52
N ALA A 136 -25.09 -5.54 -5.71
CA ALA A 136 -25.71 -4.26 -5.96
C ALA A 136 -27.25 -4.33 -5.96
N ALA A 137 -27.82 -5.41 -6.51
CA ALA A 137 -29.26 -5.68 -6.47
C ALA A 137 -29.79 -5.82 -5.03
N LEU A 138 -28.93 -6.19 -4.08
CA LEU A 138 -29.25 -6.28 -2.64
C LEU A 138 -28.88 -5.00 -1.86
N GLY A 139 -28.40 -3.95 -2.55
CA GLY A 139 -28.02 -2.68 -1.93
C GLY A 139 -26.75 -2.72 -1.08
N ILE A 140 -25.95 -3.79 -1.19
CA ILE A 140 -24.70 -3.96 -0.42
C ILE A 140 -23.59 -3.12 -1.04
N CYS A 141 -23.57 -3.07 -2.37
CA CYS A 141 -22.59 -2.35 -3.17
C CYS A 141 -23.29 -1.43 -4.17
N ASP A 142 -22.56 -0.45 -4.68
CA ASP A 142 -22.94 0.32 -5.86
C ASP A 142 -22.01 -0.06 -7.01
N GLN A 143 -22.52 0.02 -8.24
CA GLN A 143 -21.72 -0.18 -9.44
C GLN A 143 -21.54 1.16 -10.15
N ARG A 144 -20.29 1.52 -10.43
CA ARG A 144 -20.00 2.65 -11.30
C ARG A 144 -20.14 2.20 -12.75
N TRP A 145 -21.07 2.81 -13.48
CA TRP A 145 -21.46 2.43 -14.85
C TRP A 145 -20.36 2.66 -15.90
N ASP A 146 -19.35 3.47 -15.58
CA ASP A 146 -18.28 3.91 -16.47
C ASP A 146 -17.00 3.04 -16.39
N GLU A 147 -16.71 2.42 -15.24
CA GLU A 147 -15.37 1.87 -14.97
C GLU A 147 -15.34 0.39 -14.53
N GLY A 148 -16.48 -0.30 -14.41
CA GLY A 148 -16.48 -1.71 -13.94
C GLY A 148 -15.92 -1.85 -12.52
N LEU A 149 -16.21 -0.85 -11.69
CA LEU A 149 -15.75 -0.76 -10.30
C LEU A 149 -16.92 -0.99 -9.35
N LEU A 150 -16.67 -1.82 -8.35
CA LEU A 150 -17.51 -2.00 -7.18
C LEU A 150 -17.15 -0.93 -6.14
N ILE A 151 -18.17 -0.21 -5.69
CA ILE A 151 -18.09 0.76 -4.60
C ILE A 151 -18.92 0.21 -3.44
N MET A 152 -18.41 0.34 -2.21
CA MET A 152 -19.15 -0.06 -1.02
C MET A 152 -19.14 1.07 0.01
N HIS A 153 -20.32 1.40 0.52
CA HIS A 153 -20.45 2.44 1.52
C HIS A 153 -19.64 2.10 2.79
N SER A 154 -18.92 3.08 3.33
CA SER A 154 -17.99 2.89 4.45
C SER A 154 -18.63 2.25 5.70
N SER A 155 -19.92 2.50 5.94
CA SER A 155 -20.66 1.87 7.04
C SER A 155 -20.93 0.38 6.82
N ILE A 156 -21.20 -0.04 5.57
CA ILE A 156 -21.36 -1.45 5.19
C ILE A 156 -20.01 -2.15 5.30
N ALA A 157 -18.97 -1.55 4.72
CA ALA A 157 -17.60 -2.05 4.79
C ALA A 157 -17.13 -2.25 6.23
N ARG A 158 -17.45 -1.31 7.13
CA ARG A 158 -17.12 -1.43 8.56
C ARG A 158 -17.82 -2.61 9.23
N ILE A 159 -19.08 -2.89 8.91
CA ILE A 159 -19.81 -4.05 9.44
C ILE A 159 -19.19 -5.35 8.91
N LEU A 160 -18.93 -5.43 7.61
CA LEU A 160 -18.28 -6.58 6.98
C LEU A 160 -16.87 -6.84 7.53
N ARG A 161 -16.05 -5.80 7.71
CA ARG A 161 -14.72 -5.92 8.32
C ARG A 161 -14.82 -6.52 9.73
N LYS A 162 -15.81 -6.17 10.55
CA LYS A 162 -15.98 -6.78 11.88
C LYS A 162 -16.22 -8.30 11.83
N LYS A 163 -16.74 -8.82 10.72
CA LYS A 163 -16.92 -10.25 10.46
C LYS A 163 -15.67 -10.92 9.86
N ALA A 164 -14.64 -10.16 9.48
CA ALA A 164 -13.44 -10.70 8.87
C ALA A 164 -12.55 -11.42 9.89
N GLU A 165 -12.38 -12.72 9.66
CA GLU A 165 -11.41 -13.57 10.36
C GLU A 165 -9.98 -13.29 9.87
N ILE A 166 -8.97 -13.68 10.67
CA ILE A 166 -7.55 -13.56 10.30
C ILE A 166 -7.27 -14.24 8.96
N ALA A 167 -7.84 -15.43 8.74
CA ALA A 167 -7.69 -16.17 7.49
C ALA A 167 -8.21 -15.39 6.25
N CYS A 168 -9.21 -14.53 6.41
CA CYS A 168 -9.69 -13.67 5.31
C CYS A 168 -8.64 -12.62 4.94
N VAL A 169 -7.97 -12.04 5.94
CA VAL A 169 -6.90 -11.06 5.73
C VAL A 169 -5.71 -11.70 5.02
N GLU A 170 -5.27 -12.86 5.47
CA GLU A 170 -4.15 -13.60 4.84
C GLU A 170 -4.43 -13.95 3.38
N VAL A 171 -5.66 -14.35 3.07
CA VAL A 171 -6.10 -14.64 1.70
C VAL A 171 -6.10 -13.36 0.85
N CYS A 172 -6.62 -12.25 1.37
CA CYS A 172 -6.61 -10.97 0.66
C CYS A 172 -5.20 -10.44 0.39
N ILE A 173 -4.26 -10.64 1.31
CA ILE A 173 -2.85 -10.28 1.09
C ILE A 173 -2.27 -11.05 -0.11
N LYS A 174 -2.50 -12.37 -0.18
CA LYS A 174 -2.04 -13.19 -1.31
C LYS A 174 -2.60 -12.71 -2.64
N PHE A 175 -3.89 -12.41 -2.68
CA PHE A 175 -4.53 -11.90 -3.89
C PHE A 175 -4.05 -10.51 -4.27
N LEU A 176 -3.88 -9.61 -3.29
CA LEU A 176 -3.29 -8.30 -3.54
C LEU A 176 -1.92 -8.44 -4.21
N LEU A 177 -1.05 -9.34 -3.73
CA LEU A 177 0.26 -9.58 -4.34
C LEU A 177 0.17 -10.06 -5.79
N LEU A 178 -0.84 -10.87 -6.13
CA LEU A 178 -1.09 -11.33 -7.50
C LEU A 178 -1.53 -10.19 -8.43
N LEU A 179 -2.29 -9.22 -7.92
CA LEU A 179 -2.71 -8.04 -8.68
C LEU A 179 -1.54 -7.09 -8.99
N TRP A 180 -0.49 -7.08 -8.15
CA TRP A 180 0.70 -6.30 -8.43
C TRP A 180 1.45 -6.85 -9.66
N PRO A 181 1.74 -6.03 -10.68
CA PRO A 181 2.44 -6.49 -11.87
C PRO A 181 3.86 -6.95 -11.54
N ARG A 182 4.29 -8.05 -12.17
CA ARG A 182 5.69 -8.54 -12.05
C ARG A 182 6.69 -7.59 -12.71
N ARG A 183 6.26 -6.84 -13.73
CA ARG A 183 7.07 -5.88 -14.48
C ARG A 183 6.26 -4.60 -14.66
N TRP A 184 6.85 -3.47 -14.32
CA TRP A 184 6.22 -2.15 -14.41
C TRP A 184 6.15 -1.57 -15.83
N ARG A 185 6.87 -2.15 -16.79
CA ARG A 185 6.87 -1.66 -18.18
C ARG A 185 5.46 -1.78 -18.77
N GLY A 186 4.76 -0.66 -18.89
CA GLY A 186 3.43 -0.56 -19.49
C GLY A 186 2.25 -0.56 -18.51
N ALA A 187 2.48 -0.64 -17.20
CA ALA A 187 1.41 -0.45 -16.22
C ALA A 187 1.12 1.05 -16.05
N GLY A 188 -0.15 1.46 -16.18
CA GLY A 188 -0.56 2.85 -15.97
C GLY A 188 -0.41 3.27 -14.50
N SER A 189 -0.09 4.55 -14.28
CA SER A 189 0.04 5.12 -12.93
C SER A 189 -1.25 4.97 -12.10
N SER A 190 -2.42 4.99 -12.75
CA SER A 190 -3.73 4.82 -12.08
C SER A 190 -3.88 3.47 -11.37
N MET A 191 -3.60 2.36 -12.06
CA MET A 191 -3.65 1.00 -11.50
C MET A 191 -2.69 0.87 -10.30
N ALA A 192 -1.52 1.47 -10.42
CA ALA A 192 -0.48 1.42 -9.40
C ALA A 192 -0.92 2.16 -8.11
N HIS A 193 -1.58 3.31 -8.26
CA HIS A 193 -2.19 4.04 -7.14
C HIS A 193 -3.36 3.29 -6.52
N GLU A 194 -4.21 2.62 -7.30
CA GLU A 194 -5.28 1.74 -6.81
C GLU A 194 -4.72 0.61 -5.95
N LEU A 195 -3.71 -0.12 -6.44
CA LEU A 195 -3.04 -1.18 -5.69
C LEU A 195 -2.40 -0.67 -4.40
N MET A 196 -1.85 0.54 -4.40
CA MET A 196 -1.32 1.16 -3.19
C MET A 196 -2.44 1.47 -2.18
N ARG A 197 -3.60 1.96 -2.63
CA ARG A 197 -4.76 2.18 -1.75
C ARG A 197 -5.26 0.88 -1.14
N HIS A 198 -5.33 -0.20 -1.93
CA HIS A 198 -5.64 -1.53 -1.44
C HIS A 198 -4.62 -2.05 -0.42
N THR A 199 -3.34 -1.86 -0.71
CA THR A 199 -2.23 -2.23 0.19
C THR A 199 -2.34 -1.52 1.54
N ARG A 200 -2.71 -0.23 1.53
CA ARG A 200 -2.97 0.53 2.77
C ARG A 200 -4.20 -0.01 3.52
N ALA A 201 -5.31 -0.25 2.83
CA ALA A 201 -6.54 -0.76 3.44
C ALA A 201 -6.32 -2.12 4.13
N ILE A 202 -5.59 -3.02 3.49
CA ILE A 202 -5.23 -4.33 4.08
C ILE A 202 -4.26 -4.16 5.26
N CYS A 203 -3.28 -3.25 5.15
CA CYS A 203 -2.38 -2.94 6.27
C CYS A 203 -3.14 -2.43 7.50
N GLU A 204 -4.10 -1.52 7.33
CA GLU A 204 -4.95 -1.03 8.42
C GLU A 204 -5.76 -2.17 9.05
N ALA A 205 -6.20 -3.14 8.25
CA ALA A 205 -6.89 -4.32 8.75
C ALA A 205 -5.97 -5.26 9.55
N CYS A 206 -4.69 -5.39 9.17
CA CYS A 206 -3.67 -6.10 9.94
C CYS A 206 -3.38 -5.40 11.27
N ASP A 207 -3.12 -4.09 11.22
CA ASP A 207 -2.79 -3.26 12.39
C ASP A 207 -3.93 -3.31 13.42
N ALA A 208 -5.19 -3.18 12.97
CA ALA A 208 -6.38 -3.23 13.83
C ALA A 208 -6.63 -4.60 14.48
N ARG A 209 -6.05 -5.68 13.95
CA ARG A 209 -6.18 -7.06 14.46
C ARG A 209 -4.89 -7.58 15.07
N HIS A 210 -3.84 -6.76 15.14
CA HIS A 210 -2.51 -7.17 15.56
C HIS A 210 -1.97 -8.38 14.78
N ILE A 211 -2.29 -8.46 13.49
CA ILE A 211 -1.79 -9.52 12.60
C ILE A 211 -0.36 -9.13 12.18
N PRO A 212 0.65 -10.00 12.39
CA PRO A 212 2.00 -9.76 11.92
C PRO A 212 2.06 -9.59 10.40
N LEU A 213 2.92 -8.68 9.92
CA LEU A 213 3.13 -8.48 8.50
C LEU A 213 3.87 -9.69 7.91
N ASN A 214 3.20 -10.45 7.05
CA ASN A 214 3.80 -11.59 6.35
C ASN A 214 4.62 -11.14 5.12
N GLU A 215 5.37 -12.07 4.53
CA GLU A 215 6.24 -11.77 3.38
C GLU A 215 5.48 -11.20 2.17
N ASP A 216 4.27 -11.69 1.91
CA ASP A 216 3.46 -11.24 0.77
C ASP A 216 3.08 -9.75 0.89
N LEU A 217 2.70 -9.30 2.10
CA LEU A 217 2.37 -7.90 2.35
C LEU A 217 3.63 -7.02 2.33
N LEU A 218 4.77 -7.52 2.84
CA LEU A 218 6.05 -6.82 2.74
C LEU A 218 6.48 -6.62 1.28
N LEU A 219 6.26 -7.61 0.42
CA LEU A 219 6.47 -7.49 -1.03
C LEU A 219 5.55 -6.45 -1.66
N CYS A 220 4.29 -6.36 -1.23
CA CYS A 220 3.37 -5.30 -1.68
C CYS A 220 3.89 -3.90 -1.27
N PHE A 221 4.38 -3.75 -0.03
CA PHE A 221 4.99 -2.49 0.43
C PHE A 221 6.21 -2.11 -0.39
N ASP A 222 7.11 -3.06 -0.66
CA ASP A 222 8.30 -2.79 -1.48
C ASP A 222 7.94 -2.42 -2.92
N ARG A 223 6.97 -3.11 -3.54
CA ARG A 223 6.49 -2.77 -4.90
C ARG A 223 5.85 -1.38 -4.93
N GLY A 224 5.01 -1.06 -3.96
CA GLY A 224 4.38 0.25 -3.83
C GLY A 224 5.40 1.36 -3.55
N ALA A 225 6.39 1.11 -2.69
CA ALA A 225 7.43 2.08 -2.40
C ALA A 225 8.31 2.35 -3.62
N THR A 226 8.69 1.30 -4.35
CA THR A 226 9.47 1.39 -5.59
C THR A 226 8.74 2.23 -6.64
N LEU A 227 7.44 1.99 -6.83
CA LEU A 227 6.59 2.77 -7.73
C LEU A 227 6.61 4.26 -7.37
N LEU A 228 6.21 4.59 -6.14
CA LEU A 228 6.06 5.98 -5.71
C LEU A 228 7.39 6.74 -5.76
N ALA A 229 8.47 6.10 -5.33
CA ALA A 229 9.78 6.73 -5.28
C ALA A 229 10.46 6.85 -6.66
N LEU A 230 10.37 5.82 -7.52
CA LEU A 230 11.18 5.75 -8.75
C LEU A 230 10.41 6.07 -10.03
N ASN A 231 9.10 5.79 -10.07
CA ASN A 231 8.31 6.00 -11.28
C ASN A 231 7.57 7.34 -11.24
N GLU A 232 6.95 7.67 -10.10
CA GLU A 232 6.16 8.90 -9.96
C GLU A 232 7.01 10.07 -9.44
N GLY A 233 7.92 9.81 -8.48
CA GLY A 233 8.72 10.87 -7.85
C GLY A 233 7.90 11.81 -6.95
N GLU A 234 6.65 11.44 -6.62
CA GLU A 234 5.72 12.22 -5.83
C GLU A 234 5.55 11.64 -4.42
N ASN A 235 5.22 12.51 -3.45
CA ASN A 235 4.92 12.13 -2.07
C ASN A 235 5.97 11.18 -1.45
N LEU A 236 7.26 11.50 -1.69
CA LEU A 236 8.43 10.73 -1.28
C LEU A 236 8.50 10.30 0.21
N PRO A 237 7.89 11.00 1.19
CA PRO A 237 7.81 10.49 2.56
C PRO A 237 7.05 9.15 2.67
N THR A 238 6.02 8.93 1.85
CA THR A 238 5.21 7.70 1.88
C THR A 238 6.02 6.44 1.53
N PRO A 239 6.74 6.36 0.39
CA PRO A 239 7.58 5.20 0.09
C PRO A 239 8.69 4.98 1.12
N ALA A 240 9.24 6.05 1.73
CA ALA A 240 10.22 5.92 2.80
C ALA A 240 9.64 5.18 4.02
N GLU A 241 8.44 5.56 4.47
CA GLU A 241 7.75 4.89 5.58
C GLU A 241 7.41 3.43 5.28
N LEU A 242 7.01 3.13 4.04
CA LEU A 242 6.74 1.74 3.62
C LEU A 242 8.00 0.87 3.72
N TRP A 243 9.12 1.33 3.17
CA TRP A 243 10.38 0.58 3.28
C TRP A 243 10.89 0.51 4.73
N LEU A 244 10.72 1.54 5.55
CA LEU A 244 11.06 1.49 6.97
C LEU A 244 10.30 0.40 7.71
N ARG A 245 9.00 0.21 7.41
CA ARG A 245 8.21 -0.91 7.95
C ARG A 245 8.81 -2.26 7.51
N VAL A 246 9.18 -2.40 6.24
CA VAL A 246 9.81 -3.64 5.74
C VAL A 246 11.15 -3.92 6.41
N ILE A 247 11.98 -2.89 6.57
CA ILE A 247 13.28 -3.01 7.24
C ILE A 247 13.11 -3.42 8.70
N ARG A 248 12.16 -2.82 9.42
CA ARG A 248 11.88 -3.17 10.82
C ARG A 248 11.54 -4.66 10.97
N VAL A 249 10.62 -5.16 10.16
CA VAL A 249 10.21 -6.58 10.20
C VAL A 249 11.37 -7.48 9.76
N SER A 250 12.14 -7.09 8.75
CA SER A 250 13.30 -7.85 8.27
C SER A 250 14.41 -7.95 9.34
N ARG A 251 14.63 -6.88 10.11
CA ARG A 251 15.57 -6.87 11.24
C ARG A 251 15.12 -7.79 12.36
N GLU A 252 13.84 -7.72 12.75
CA GLU A 252 13.25 -8.59 13.77
C GLU A 252 13.34 -10.07 13.38
N ALA A 253 13.15 -10.38 12.09
CA ALA A 253 13.29 -11.72 11.53
C ALA A 253 14.74 -12.14 11.22
N ALA A 254 15.72 -11.27 11.47
CA ALA A 254 17.13 -11.47 11.10
C ALA A 254 17.34 -11.90 9.62
N LYS A 255 16.53 -11.34 8.70
CA LYS A 255 16.57 -11.65 7.28
C LYS A 255 17.87 -11.13 6.64
N ARG A 256 18.59 -12.02 5.95
CA ARG A 256 19.91 -11.77 5.35
C ARG A 256 19.94 -12.22 3.90
N ASP A 257 19.35 -11.43 3.03
CA ASP A 257 19.34 -11.68 1.59
C ASP A 257 19.56 -10.39 0.78
N VAL A 258 19.70 -10.58 -0.53
CA VAL A 258 19.97 -9.50 -1.48
C VAL A 258 18.82 -8.50 -1.54
N ASP A 259 17.58 -8.93 -1.31
CA ASP A 259 16.43 -8.03 -1.33
C ASP A 259 16.40 -7.11 -0.10
N ALA A 260 16.71 -7.64 1.09
CA ALA A 260 16.84 -6.83 2.30
C ALA A 260 17.95 -5.78 2.16
N VAL A 261 19.09 -6.13 1.53
CA VAL A 261 20.16 -5.19 1.20
C VAL A 261 19.66 -4.11 0.24
N ARG A 262 18.99 -4.49 -0.86
CA ARG A 262 18.44 -3.56 -1.85
C ARG A 262 17.45 -2.57 -1.20
N ILE A 263 16.53 -3.08 -0.39
CA ILE A 263 15.51 -2.28 0.30
C ILE A 263 16.18 -1.30 1.28
N GLY A 264 17.14 -1.79 2.08
CA GLY A 264 17.93 -0.95 2.99
C GLY A 264 18.64 0.18 2.26
N ARG A 265 19.31 -0.13 1.14
CA ARG A 265 19.98 0.87 0.30
C ARG A 265 19.00 1.89 -0.28
N ALA A 266 17.89 1.45 -0.86
CA ALA A 266 16.91 2.33 -1.49
C ALA A 266 16.26 3.27 -0.46
N CYS A 267 15.85 2.73 0.68
CA CYS A 267 15.29 3.48 1.80
C CYS A 267 16.29 4.50 2.35
N GLY A 268 17.52 4.07 2.65
CA GLY A 268 18.56 4.95 3.18
C GLY A 268 18.89 6.11 2.24
N ARG A 269 19.01 5.84 0.93
CA ARG A 269 19.21 6.88 -0.09
C ARG A 269 18.05 7.87 -0.15
N LEU A 270 16.81 7.38 -0.09
CA LEU A 270 15.63 8.23 -0.12
C LEU A 270 15.55 9.11 1.13
N LEU A 271 15.80 8.53 2.32
CA LEU A 271 15.85 9.28 3.58
C LEU A 271 16.96 10.34 3.56
N GLN A 272 18.14 10.00 3.03
CA GLN A 272 19.23 10.97 2.85
C GLN A 272 18.83 12.12 1.92
N PHE A 273 18.15 11.82 0.81
CA PHE A 273 17.62 12.84 -0.10
C PHE A 273 16.60 13.76 0.60
N LEU A 274 15.73 13.18 1.43
CA LEU A 274 14.75 13.91 2.25
C LEU A 274 15.36 14.63 3.45
N ARG A 275 16.66 14.45 3.72
CA ARG A 275 17.36 14.94 4.92
C ARG A 275 16.71 14.47 6.23
N ASP A 276 16.17 13.26 6.21
CA ASP A 276 15.57 12.63 7.38
C ASP A 276 16.68 12.15 8.34
N GLU A 277 16.50 12.39 9.64
CA GLU A 277 17.47 12.04 10.69
C GLU A 277 17.76 10.53 10.76
N ARG A 278 16.79 9.70 10.35
CA ARG A 278 16.91 8.23 10.37
C ARG A 278 17.81 7.69 9.26
N ALA A 279 18.20 8.52 8.30
CA ALA A 279 19.00 8.10 7.15
C ALA A 279 20.30 7.38 7.54
N GLY A 280 21.05 7.94 8.51
CA GLY A 280 22.33 7.37 8.96
C GLY A 280 22.18 5.97 9.56
N ASP A 281 21.15 5.75 10.38
CA ASP A 281 20.89 4.44 11.00
C ASP A 281 20.46 3.38 9.98
N VAL A 282 19.68 3.78 8.96
CA VAL A 282 19.27 2.87 7.88
C VAL A 282 20.44 2.53 6.97
N LEU A 283 21.26 3.52 6.60
CA LEU A 283 22.43 3.34 5.74
C LEU A 283 23.53 2.52 6.42
N ARG A 284 23.76 2.72 7.72
CA ARG A 284 24.68 1.89 8.51
C ARG A 284 24.25 0.44 8.51
N TYR A 285 22.97 0.19 8.82
CA TYR A 285 22.42 -1.17 8.78
C TYR A 285 22.51 -1.80 7.38
N ALA A 286 22.16 -1.05 6.33
CA ALA A 286 22.24 -1.56 4.96
C ALA A 286 23.67 -1.92 4.57
N PHE A 287 24.66 -1.14 5.02
CA PHE A 287 26.08 -1.41 4.80
C PHE A 287 26.54 -2.67 5.54
N GLU A 288 26.20 -2.80 6.82
CA GLU A 288 26.52 -3.99 7.63
C GLU A 288 25.89 -5.25 7.01
N LEU A 289 24.62 -5.18 6.62
CA LEU A 289 23.90 -6.26 5.97
C LEU A 289 24.54 -6.64 4.63
N ALA A 290 24.93 -5.67 3.81
CA ALA A 290 25.62 -5.93 2.53
C ALA A 290 26.99 -6.57 2.75
N CYS A 291 27.69 -6.19 3.81
CA CYS A 291 28.95 -6.82 4.20
C CYS A 291 28.76 -8.30 4.60
N GLU A 292 27.65 -8.63 5.27
CA GLU A 292 27.30 -10.02 5.63
C GLU A 292 26.89 -10.85 4.40
N VAL A 293 26.08 -10.28 3.50
CA VAL A 293 25.50 -11.00 2.35
C VAL A 293 26.47 -11.09 1.16
N ASN A 294 27.13 -9.99 0.81
CA ASN A 294 27.98 -9.88 -0.38
C ASN A 294 29.48 -9.90 -0.06
N GLY A 295 29.85 -9.76 1.21
CA GLY A 295 31.24 -9.63 1.66
C GLY A 295 31.70 -8.17 1.76
N LYS A 296 32.64 -7.93 2.68
CA LYS A 296 33.18 -6.59 3.01
C LYS A 296 33.87 -5.87 1.84
N GLN A 297 34.39 -6.62 0.87
CA GLN A 297 35.08 -6.09 -0.30
C GLN A 297 34.20 -6.10 -1.56
N SER A 298 32.88 -6.23 -1.39
CA SER A 298 31.96 -6.19 -2.52
C SER A 298 31.70 -4.76 -3.00
N ALA A 299 31.46 -4.63 -4.30
CA ALA A 299 31.04 -3.35 -4.88
C ALA A 299 29.67 -2.89 -4.34
N GLU A 300 28.76 -3.81 -4.05
CA GLU A 300 27.44 -3.48 -3.50
C GLU A 300 27.56 -2.84 -2.11
N ALA A 301 28.35 -3.44 -1.20
CA ALA A 301 28.62 -2.83 0.10
C ALA A 301 29.30 -1.46 -0.05
N SER A 302 30.22 -1.32 -1.00
CA SER A 302 30.96 -0.07 -1.25
C SER A 302 30.07 1.05 -1.82
N LEU A 303 29.07 0.71 -2.64
CA LEU A 303 28.05 1.65 -3.12
C LEU A 303 27.20 2.20 -1.98
N ILE A 304 26.79 1.32 -1.04
CA ILE A 304 26.05 1.74 0.15
C ILE A 304 26.95 2.58 1.07
N LEU A 305 28.23 2.20 1.20
CA LEU A 305 29.21 2.95 1.97
C LEU A 305 29.34 4.39 1.46
N GLY A 306 29.29 4.64 0.15
CA GLY A 306 29.32 6.00 -0.39
C GLY A 306 28.17 6.88 0.12
N CYS A 307 27.00 6.29 0.35
CA CYS A 307 25.85 6.97 0.94
C CYS A 307 25.98 7.10 2.47
N ASN A 308 26.54 6.08 3.13
CA ASN A 308 26.74 6.04 4.58
C ASN A 308 27.91 6.92 5.08
N ALA A 309 28.89 7.19 4.22
CA ALA A 309 30.13 7.89 4.56
C ALA A 309 29.96 9.24 5.30
N PRO A 310 28.95 10.08 4.99
CA PRO A 310 28.68 11.32 5.74
C PRO A 310 28.29 11.10 7.21
N TYR A 311 27.74 9.92 7.54
CA TYR A 311 27.26 9.60 8.88
C TYR A 311 28.28 8.86 9.75
N LEU A 312 29.42 8.49 9.16
CA LEU A 312 30.49 7.80 9.89
C LEU A 312 31.25 8.79 10.80
N PRO A 313 31.52 8.42 12.06
CA PRO A 313 32.39 9.20 12.93
C PRO A 313 33.82 9.19 12.41
N ALA A 314 34.55 10.28 12.61
CA ALA A 314 35.95 10.38 12.22
C ALA A 314 36.81 9.48 13.12
N SER A 315 37.29 8.37 12.56
CA SER A 315 38.15 7.40 13.25
C SER A 315 39.12 6.73 12.29
N GLY A 316 40.18 6.12 12.84
CA GLY A 316 41.14 5.37 12.01
C GLY A 316 40.48 4.16 11.33
N GLU A 317 39.54 3.51 12.00
CA GLU A 317 38.76 2.40 11.45
C GLU A 317 37.86 2.86 10.30
N ALA A 318 37.15 3.99 10.45
CA ALA A 318 36.32 4.54 9.39
C ALA A 318 37.16 4.87 8.15
N VAL A 319 38.34 5.47 8.33
CA VAL A 319 39.28 5.74 7.23
C VAL A 319 39.70 4.44 6.51
N GLN A 320 39.97 3.36 7.25
CA GLN A 320 40.32 2.06 6.65
C GLN A 320 39.14 1.46 5.88
N VAL A 321 37.92 1.58 6.41
CA VAL A 321 36.69 1.12 5.73
C VAL A 321 36.49 1.88 4.41
N LEU A 322 36.67 3.21 4.40
CA LEU A 322 36.59 4.03 3.17
C LEU A 322 37.65 3.61 2.13
N GLN A 323 38.88 3.36 2.56
CA GLN A 323 39.96 2.88 1.68
C GLN A 323 39.63 1.51 1.06
N GLY A 324 39.10 0.58 1.86
CA GLY A 324 38.64 -0.72 1.38
C GLY A 324 37.53 -0.59 0.34
N GLY A 325 36.59 0.33 0.55
CA GLY A 325 35.52 0.63 -0.40
C GLY A 325 36.03 1.18 -1.73
N VAL A 326 36.96 2.15 -1.70
CA VAL A 326 37.60 2.68 -2.91
C VAL A 326 38.28 1.56 -3.70
N ALA A 327 39.07 0.71 -3.03
CA ALA A 327 39.75 -0.41 -3.68
C ALA A 327 38.78 -1.40 -4.31
N ALA A 328 37.67 -1.75 -3.63
CA ALA A 328 36.66 -2.65 -4.15
C ALA A 328 35.98 -2.11 -5.43
N LEU A 329 35.69 -0.81 -5.47
CA LEU A 329 35.08 -0.17 -6.64
C LEU A 329 36.04 -0.05 -7.82
N GLU A 330 37.29 0.36 -7.59
CA GLU A 330 38.31 0.43 -8.64
C GLU A 330 38.60 -0.97 -9.21
N ASN A 331 38.70 -2.00 -8.36
CA ASN A 331 38.89 -3.38 -8.82
C ASN A 331 37.73 -3.86 -9.72
N ARG A 332 36.48 -3.49 -9.40
CA ARG A 332 35.32 -3.80 -10.27
C ARG A 332 35.41 -3.09 -11.61
N MET A 333 35.86 -1.84 -11.63
CA MET A 333 35.99 -1.06 -12.86
C MET A 333 37.11 -1.57 -13.79
N VAL A 334 38.17 -2.15 -13.22
CA VAL A 334 39.33 -2.65 -13.96
C VAL A 334 39.20 -4.16 -14.29
N SER A 335 38.24 -4.85 -13.69
CA SER A 335 37.99 -6.28 -13.93
C SER A 335 37.63 -6.57 -15.40
N ALA A 336 38.39 -7.46 -16.03
CA ALA A 336 38.16 -7.91 -17.40
C ALA A 336 36.83 -8.67 -17.57
N ASP A 337 36.29 -9.21 -16.48
CA ASP A 337 35.05 -10.01 -16.48
C ASP A 337 33.79 -9.14 -16.31
N THR A 338 33.94 -7.81 -16.13
CA THR A 338 32.82 -6.91 -15.84
C THR A 338 32.55 -5.97 -17.02
N VAL A 339 31.40 -6.14 -17.68
CA VAL A 339 30.92 -5.19 -18.69
C VAL A 339 30.01 -4.17 -18.01
N LEU A 340 30.54 -2.97 -17.72
CA LEU A 340 29.78 -1.89 -17.10
C LEU A 340 29.08 -1.03 -18.16
N GLY A 341 27.79 -0.79 -17.95
CA GLY A 341 27.09 0.26 -18.71
C GLY A 341 27.64 1.65 -18.42
N LYS A 342 27.44 2.62 -19.31
CA LYS A 342 27.94 4.00 -19.15
C LYS A 342 27.49 4.64 -17.83
N GLU A 343 26.23 4.45 -17.47
CA GLU A 343 25.65 5.00 -16.23
C GLU A 343 26.18 4.29 -14.99
N GLU A 344 26.33 2.96 -15.05
CA GLU A 344 26.88 2.18 -13.94
C GLU A 344 28.34 2.57 -13.67
N GLY A 345 29.17 2.64 -14.71
CA GLY A 345 30.56 3.07 -14.60
C GLY A 345 30.69 4.48 -14.02
N ARG A 346 29.80 5.39 -14.42
CA ARG A 346 29.75 6.75 -13.86
C ARG A 346 29.36 6.74 -12.38
N MET A 347 28.35 5.97 -11.99
CA MET A 347 27.95 5.82 -10.58
C MET A 347 29.10 5.30 -9.72
N LEU A 348 29.88 4.32 -10.21
CA LEU A 348 31.05 3.82 -9.49
C LEU A 348 32.09 4.92 -9.29
N GLN A 349 32.39 5.70 -10.34
CA GLN A 349 33.33 6.83 -10.27
C GLN A 349 32.88 7.92 -9.28
N GLU A 350 31.60 8.32 -9.34
CA GLU A 350 31.02 9.31 -8.43
C GLU A 350 31.07 8.81 -6.97
N THR A 351 30.86 7.51 -6.75
CA THR A 351 30.98 6.91 -5.42
C THR A 351 32.43 6.92 -4.92
N VAL A 352 33.40 6.54 -5.75
CA VAL A 352 34.83 6.64 -5.41
C VAL A 352 35.22 8.07 -5.03
N PHE A 353 34.74 9.06 -5.80
CA PHE A 353 34.97 10.47 -5.51
C PHE A 353 34.47 10.84 -4.11
N VAL A 354 33.23 10.48 -3.76
CA VAL A 354 32.64 10.77 -2.44
C VAL A 354 33.45 10.12 -1.30
N LEU A 355 33.87 8.86 -1.48
CA LEU A 355 34.66 8.15 -0.48
C LEU A 355 36.03 8.82 -0.25
N LEU A 356 36.71 9.24 -1.32
CA LEU A 356 38.00 9.96 -1.23
C LEU A 356 37.85 11.33 -0.56
N VAL A 357 36.80 12.09 -0.90
CA VAL A 357 36.49 13.37 -0.24
C VAL A 357 36.29 13.17 1.25
N ARG A 358 35.45 12.19 1.65
CA ARG A 358 35.17 11.93 3.06
C ARG A 358 36.42 11.44 3.80
N GLN A 359 37.26 10.64 3.17
CA GLN A 359 38.54 10.22 3.74
C GLN A 359 39.42 11.42 4.10
N GLY A 360 39.54 12.40 3.18
CA GLY A 360 40.28 13.64 3.43
C GLY A 360 39.69 14.46 4.57
N GLN A 361 38.37 14.64 4.58
CA GLN A 361 37.66 15.37 5.64
C GLN A 361 37.84 14.71 7.01
N MET A 362 37.70 13.39 7.12
CA MET A 362 37.91 12.67 8.38
C MET A 362 39.34 12.82 8.90
N LEU A 363 40.35 12.74 8.03
CA LEU A 363 41.74 12.96 8.43
C LEU A 363 41.95 14.38 8.98
N GLN A 364 41.34 15.40 8.34
CA GLN A 364 41.36 16.77 8.85
C GLN A 364 40.64 16.91 10.20
N GLU A 365 39.44 16.34 10.35
CA GLU A 365 38.66 16.32 11.59
C GLU A 365 39.44 15.67 12.75
N MET A 366 40.24 14.64 12.45
CA MET A 366 41.12 13.97 13.41
C MET A 366 42.44 14.72 13.69
N GLY A 367 42.68 15.88 13.06
CA GLY A 367 43.94 16.62 13.18
C GLY A 367 45.14 15.94 12.54
N LYS A 368 44.92 14.99 11.61
CA LYS A 368 45.97 14.26 10.90
C LYS A 368 46.31 14.95 9.58
N THR A 369 47.57 14.84 9.17
CA THR A 369 47.99 15.29 7.84
C THR A 369 47.31 14.45 6.76
N VAL A 370 46.64 15.11 5.81
CA VAL A 370 46.06 14.45 4.63
C VAL A 370 47.19 14.09 3.67
N PRO A 371 47.41 12.81 3.34
CA PRO A 371 48.43 12.42 2.36
C PRO A 371 48.12 13.00 0.98
N ALA A 372 49.16 13.22 0.16
CA ALA A 372 48.98 13.70 -1.21
C ALA A 372 48.28 12.68 -2.13
N SER A 373 48.31 11.39 -1.79
CA SER A 373 47.76 10.31 -2.62
C SER A 373 46.24 10.34 -2.78
N PRO A 374 45.40 10.51 -1.73
CA PRO A 374 43.97 10.75 -1.89
C PRO A 374 43.65 11.97 -2.76
N TRP A 375 44.43 13.04 -2.66
CA TRP A 375 44.23 14.26 -3.44
C TRP A 375 44.50 14.02 -4.93
N ALA A 376 45.62 13.35 -5.26
CA ALA A 376 45.93 12.97 -6.63
C ALA A 376 44.87 12.03 -7.23
N ALA A 377 44.42 11.03 -6.46
CA ALA A 377 43.37 10.11 -6.87
C ALA A 377 42.03 10.83 -7.12
N LEU A 378 41.69 11.82 -6.29
CA LEU A 378 40.47 12.61 -6.44
C LEU A 378 40.50 13.43 -7.74
N GLN A 379 41.63 14.08 -8.06
CA GLN A 379 41.80 14.81 -9.32
C GLN A 379 41.68 13.88 -10.54
N GLU A 380 42.23 12.67 -10.46
CA GLU A 380 42.14 11.68 -11.53
C GLU A 380 40.70 11.20 -11.75
N VAL A 381 39.97 10.89 -10.67
CA VAL A 381 38.55 10.50 -10.74
C VAL A 381 37.71 11.63 -11.32
N GLU A 382 37.92 12.87 -10.89
CA GLU A 382 37.21 14.04 -11.42
C GLU A 382 37.41 14.19 -12.94
N GLN A 383 38.64 14.04 -13.43
CA GLN A 383 38.92 14.05 -14.87
C GLN A 383 38.23 12.92 -15.62
N ARG A 384 38.15 11.71 -15.03
CA ARG A 384 37.43 10.57 -15.62
C ARG A 384 35.93 10.86 -15.74
N ILE A 385 35.32 11.44 -14.70
CA ILE A 385 33.91 11.85 -14.70
C ILE A 385 33.66 12.95 -15.76
N GLN A 386 34.50 13.97 -15.85
CA GLN A 386 34.33 15.05 -16.84
C GLN A 386 34.46 14.53 -18.29
N LYS A 387 35.37 13.58 -18.55
CA LYS A 387 35.52 12.94 -19.87
C LYS A 387 34.30 12.10 -20.26
N SER A 388 33.68 11.40 -19.31
CA SER A 388 32.49 10.58 -19.58
C SER A 388 31.24 11.42 -19.91
N VAL A 389 31.18 12.66 -19.40
CA VAL A 389 30.14 13.65 -19.74
C VAL A 389 30.32 14.19 -21.17
N ARG A 390 31.56 14.48 -21.58
CA ARG A 390 31.85 15.08 -22.90
C ARG A 390 31.72 14.11 -24.09
N SER A 391 31.68 12.80 -23.84
CA SER A 391 31.50 11.77 -24.87
C SER A 391 30.03 11.42 -25.15
N ALA A 392 29.08 12.29 -24.82
CA ALA A 392 27.69 12.14 -25.23
C ALA A 392 27.53 12.60 -26.70
N PRO A 393 27.20 11.71 -27.65
CA PRO A 393 26.61 12.17 -28.90
C PRO A 393 25.21 12.67 -28.58
N TRP A 394 24.85 13.83 -29.14
CA TRP A 394 23.47 14.29 -29.21
C TRP A 394 22.65 13.33 -30.07
#